data_AF-A0A1B6DZG1-F1
#
_entry.id   AF-A0A1B6DZG1-F1
#
_cell.length_a   1.000
_cell.length_b   1.000
_cell.length_c   1.000
_cell.angle_alpha   90.00
_cell.angle_beta   90.00
_cell.angle_gamma   90.00
#
_symmetry.space_group_name_H-M   'P 1'
#
loop_
_entity.id
_entity.type
_entity.pdbx_description
1 polymer ?
#
loop_
_entity_poly.entity_id
_entity_poly.type
_entity_poly.pdbx_seq_one_letter_code
_entity_poly.pdbx_strand_id
1 'polypeptide(L)'
;LPGDRTHPVVFMDCVLSPGSLSLIPLYILALLKYVAFRVGQSTRLDDRVFAMSQMKCLPLTYLLQAIYPDLYPVNNLEQYPEVTVGDQNVHIPPRLHLSAERIDSTGIFLLDDSTSIIIYVGHNIHPSICSSYFDVTHFTSIPQDMFDLPKLDNPVSERLHNFVNYLQSDKPYSVPIQIIRDDSHHRMRFIGRLIEDKTEGGPSYYEFLQHIKALIK
;
A
#
# COMPACT_ATOMS: atom_id res chain seq x y z
N LEU A 1 -19.79 -36.91 30.94
CA LEU A 1 -19.91 -35.77 31.89
C LEU A 1 -18.94 -36.02 33.05
N PRO A 2 -18.31 -35.00 33.66
CA PRO A 2 -18.49 -33.54 33.45
C PRO A 2 -17.17 -32.72 33.31
N GLY A 3 -17.31 -31.45 32.90
CA GLY A 3 -16.30 -30.39 33.09
C GLY A 3 -15.65 -29.85 31.80
N ASP A 4 -16.41 -29.29 30.87
CA ASP A 4 -16.65 -27.84 30.76
C ASP A 4 -15.38 -27.00 30.48
N ARG A 5 -15.20 -26.63 29.22
CA ARG A 5 -15.03 -25.23 28.79
C ARG A 5 -15.59 -25.09 27.39
N THR A 6 -16.92 -24.95 27.30
CA THR A 6 -17.47 -24.17 26.20
C THR A 6 -16.89 -22.77 26.35
N HIS A 7 -15.83 -22.46 25.59
CA HIS A 7 -15.52 -21.08 25.32
C HIS A 7 -16.80 -20.44 24.79
N PRO A 8 -17.27 -19.33 25.37
CA PRO A 8 -18.35 -18.60 24.75
C PRO A 8 -17.80 -18.20 23.38
N VAL A 9 -18.28 -18.87 22.34
CA VAL A 9 -18.21 -18.32 21.00
C VAL A 9 -19.00 -17.04 21.14
N VAL A 10 -18.29 -15.93 21.30
CA VAL A 10 -18.88 -14.60 21.29
C VAL A 10 -19.38 -14.45 19.85
N PHE A 11 -20.61 -14.93 19.62
CA PHE A 11 -21.38 -14.76 18.40
C PHE A 11 -21.80 -13.29 18.35
N MET A 12 -20.85 -12.44 17.99
CA MET A 12 -21.14 -11.06 17.64
C MET A 12 -21.05 -11.00 16.11
N ASP A 13 -22.18 -11.27 15.47
CA ASP A 13 -22.59 -10.50 14.31
C ASP A 13 -21.65 -10.52 13.08
N CYS A 14 -20.93 -11.61 12.83
CA CYS A 14 -19.90 -11.71 11.78
C CYS A 14 -20.43 -12.24 10.44
N VAL A 15 -19.93 -11.71 9.32
CA VAL A 15 -20.08 -12.33 7.99
C VAL A 15 -19.27 -13.62 7.99
N LEU A 16 -19.94 -14.76 8.12
CA LEU A 16 -19.30 -16.08 8.09
C LEU A 16 -18.80 -16.36 6.68
N SER A 17 -17.49 -16.41 6.51
CA SER A 17 -16.84 -16.78 5.24
C SER A 17 -15.88 -17.96 5.50
N PRO A 18 -15.87 -18.99 4.65
CA PRO A 18 -14.80 -19.99 4.65
C PRO A 18 -13.43 -19.32 4.57
N GLY A 19 -12.41 -19.89 5.21
CA GLY A 19 -11.07 -19.28 5.24
C GLY A 19 -10.52 -18.92 3.86
N SER A 20 -10.81 -19.73 2.84
CA SER A 20 -10.44 -19.51 1.44
C SER A 20 -11.13 -18.31 0.76
N LEU A 21 -12.27 -17.85 1.29
CA LEU A 21 -13.06 -16.74 0.74
C LEU A 21 -13.03 -15.51 1.64
N SER A 22 -12.24 -15.53 2.71
CA SER A 22 -12.17 -14.44 3.71
C SER A 22 -11.72 -13.10 3.12
N LEU A 23 -10.90 -13.13 2.06
CA LEU A 23 -10.39 -11.93 1.38
C LEU A 23 -11.29 -11.44 0.23
N ILE A 24 -12.29 -12.22 -0.19
CA ILE A 24 -13.15 -11.85 -1.33
C ILE A 24 -13.85 -10.51 -1.10
N PRO A 25 -14.48 -10.24 0.06
CA PRO A 25 -15.11 -8.94 0.29
C PRO A 25 -14.12 -7.77 0.18
N LEU A 26 -12.89 -7.96 0.67
CA LEU A 26 -11.84 -6.93 0.59
C LEU A 26 -11.45 -6.64 -0.86
N TYR A 27 -11.21 -7.69 -1.66
CA TYR A 27 -10.88 -7.52 -3.09
C TYR A 27 -12.04 -6.95 -3.90
N ILE A 28 -13.29 -7.28 -3.58
CA ILE A 28 -14.46 -6.67 -4.22
C ILE A 28 -14.52 -5.17 -3.90
N LEU A 29 -14.32 -4.77 -2.63
CA LEU A 29 -14.28 -3.36 -2.28
C LEU A 29 -13.15 -2.62 -3.03
N ALA A 30 -11.97 -3.22 -3.08
CA ALA A 30 -10.83 -2.70 -3.81
C ALA A 30 -11.15 -2.52 -5.30
N LEU A 31 -11.80 -3.50 -5.90
CA LEU A 31 -12.24 -3.46 -7.29
C LEU A 31 -13.27 -2.34 -7.53
N LEU A 32 -14.24 -2.16 -6.63
CA LEU A 32 -15.23 -1.10 -6.73
C LEU A 32 -14.61 0.30 -6.61
N LYS A 33 -13.52 0.44 -5.86
CA LYS A 33 -12.74 1.69 -5.75
C LYS A 33 -11.69 1.85 -6.83
N TYR A 34 -11.40 0.82 -7.61
CA TYR A 34 -10.42 0.85 -8.69
C TYR A 34 -10.89 1.76 -9.84
N VAL A 35 -9.96 2.43 -10.49
CA VAL A 35 -10.22 3.47 -11.50
C VAL A 35 -11.14 3.01 -12.65
N ALA A 36 -11.13 1.71 -12.97
CA ALA A 36 -12.03 1.12 -13.96
C ALA A 36 -13.51 1.21 -13.56
N PHE A 37 -13.84 0.96 -12.28
CA PHE A 37 -15.22 0.84 -11.80
C PHE A 37 -15.67 1.94 -10.85
N ARG A 38 -14.74 2.74 -10.30
CA ARG A 38 -15.08 3.77 -9.31
C ARG A 38 -16.09 4.76 -9.86
N VAL A 39 -17.01 5.13 -8.99
CA VAL A 39 -18.09 6.09 -9.21
C VAL A 39 -17.94 7.22 -8.18
N GLY A 40 -18.43 8.41 -8.48
CA GLY A 40 -18.39 9.55 -7.55
C GLY A 40 -17.05 10.31 -7.51
N GLN A 41 -16.00 9.78 -8.14
CA GLN A 41 -14.71 10.48 -8.32
C GLN A 41 -14.48 10.85 -9.78
N SER A 42 -14.10 12.10 -10.03
CA SER A 42 -13.69 12.56 -11.36
C SER A 42 -12.52 11.71 -11.88
N THR A 43 -12.68 11.14 -13.06
CA THR A 43 -11.70 10.25 -13.70
C THR A 43 -11.68 10.58 -15.17
N ARG A 44 -10.49 10.81 -15.74
CA ARG A 44 -10.37 11.04 -17.19
C ARG A 44 -10.80 9.78 -17.92
N LEU A 45 -11.48 9.97 -19.05
CA LEU A 45 -11.97 8.84 -19.85
C LEU A 45 -10.81 7.91 -20.27
N ASP A 46 -9.68 8.50 -20.68
CA ASP A 46 -8.50 7.75 -21.09
C ASP A 46 -7.94 6.87 -19.96
N ASP A 47 -7.83 7.40 -18.74
CA ASP A 47 -7.35 6.64 -17.57
C ASP A 47 -8.26 5.45 -17.27
N ARG A 48 -9.59 5.65 -17.38
CA ARG A 48 -10.58 4.59 -17.17
C ARG A 48 -10.47 3.51 -18.24
N VAL A 49 -10.40 3.90 -19.51
CA VAL A 49 -10.28 2.96 -20.64
C VAL A 49 -8.95 2.22 -20.59
N PHE A 50 -7.87 2.88 -20.20
CA PHE A 50 -6.56 2.28 -19.99
C PHE A 50 -6.62 1.20 -18.90
N ALA A 51 -7.20 1.50 -17.75
CA ALA A 51 -7.34 0.52 -16.68
C ALA A 51 -8.24 -0.66 -17.07
N MET A 52 -9.35 -0.42 -17.77
CA MET A 52 -10.18 -1.50 -18.30
C MET A 52 -9.42 -2.38 -19.32
N SER A 53 -8.53 -1.78 -20.12
CA SER A 53 -7.66 -2.53 -21.04
C SER A 53 -6.62 -3.35 -20.28
N GLN A 54 -5.97 -2.77 -19.26
CA GLN A 54 -5.04 -3.46 -18.36
C GLN A 54 -5.69 -4.70 -17.72
N MET A 55 -6.92 -4.57 -17.22
CA MET A 55 -7.67 -5.69 -16.63
C MET A 55 -7.89 -6.87 -17.58
N LYS A 56 -7.91 -6.64 -18.90
CA LYS A 56 -8.08 -7.70 -19.90
C LYS A 56 -6.77 -8.41 -20.26
N CYS A 57 -5.64 -7.77 -20.02
CA CYS A 57 -4.34 -8.19 -20.56
C CYS A 57 -3.30 -8.53 -19.48
N LEU A 58 -3.42 -7.97 -18.27
CA LEU A 58 -2.45 -8.20 -17.20
C LEU A 58 -2.52 -9.63 -16.65
N PRO A 59 -1.38 -10.27 -16.39
CA PRO A 59 -1.33 -11.46 -15.55
C PRO A 59 -1.99 -11.22 -14.18
N LEU A 60 -2.63 -12.26 -13.65
CA LEU A 60 -3.44 -12.16 -12.42
C LEU A 60 -2.68 -11.53 -11.24
N THR A 61 -1.42 -11.90 -11.03
CA THR A 61 -0.61 -11.38 -9.92
C THR A 61 -0.47 -9.86 -9.97
N TYR A 62 -0.10 -9.31 -11.13
CA TYR A 62 0.05 -7.86 -11.30
C TYR A 62 -1.30 -7.15 -11.30
N LEU A 63 -2.35 -7.77 -11.84
CA LEU A 63 -3.70 -7.22 -11.76
C LEU A 63 -4.19 -7.10 -10.31
N LEU A 64 -3.96 -8.12 -9.48
CA LEU A 64 -4.33 -8.08 -8.07
C LEU A 64 -3.57 -6.98 -7.34
N GLN A 65 -2.27 -6.82 -7.59
CA GLN A 65 -1.46 -5.74 -7.01
C GLN A 65 -1.88 -4.35 -7.52
N ALA A 66 -2.32 -4.23 -8.78
CA ALA A 66 -2.89 -3.00 -9.31
C ALA A 66 -4.23 -2.63 -8.63
N ILE A 67 -5.06 -3.62 -8.29
CA ILE A 67 -6.35 -3.41 -7.61
C ILE A 67 -6.14 -3.12 -6.12
N TYR A 68 -5.33 -3.93 -5.45
CA TYR A 68 -4.98 -3.83 -4.04
C TYR A 68 -3.44 -3.79 -3.91
N PRO A 69 -2.84 -2.58 -3.88
CA PRO A 69 -1.40 -2.40 -3.77
C PRO A 69 -0.79 -3.01 -2.52
N ASP A 70 0.50 -3.30 -2.60
CA ASP A 70 1.28 -3.70 -1.43
C ASP A 70 1.86 -2.45 -0.76
N LEU A 71 1.62 -2.31 0.54
CA LEU A 71 2.11 -1.20 1.36
C LEU A 71 3.11 -1.70 2.38
N TYR A 72 4.25 -1.03 2.52
CA TYR A 72 5.35 -1.42 3.38
C TYR A 72 5.85 -0.25 4.24
N PRO A 73 6.13 -0.47 5.53
CA PRO A 73 6.90 0.48 6.33
C PRO A 73 8.38 0.38 5.95
N VAL A 74 9.04 1.50 5.69
CA VAL A 74 10.44 1.50 5.26
C VAL A 74 11.38 2.33 6.14
N ASN A 75 10.92 2.92 7.25
CA ASN A 75 11.78 3.72 8.15
C ASN A 75 13.01 2.96 8.69
N ASN A 76 12.80 1.70 9.08
CA ASN A 76 13.75 0.89 9.85
C ASN A 76 13.79 -0.51 9.26
N LEU A 77 14.34 -0.64 8.05
CA LEU A 77 14.36 -1.91 7.34
C LEU A 77 15.19 -2.96 8.09
N GLU A 78 16.23 -2.56 8.80
CA GLU A 78 17.14 -3.44 9.55
C GLU A 78 16.47 -4.31 10.62
N GLN A 79 15.27 -3.96 11.07
CA GLN A 79 14.54 -4.74 12.07
C GLN A 79 13.85 -5.99 11.48
N TYR A 80 13.74 -6.05 10.15
CA TYR A 80 13.01 -7.12 9.47
C TYR A 80 13.94 -8.25 9.03
N PRO A 81 13.40 -9.47 8.82
CA PRO A 81 14.20 -10.61 8.37
C PRO A 81 14.97 -10.28 7.08
N GLU A 82 16.25 -10.61 7.09
CA GLU A 82 17.12 -10.50 5.92
C GLU A 82 17.07 -11.79 5.10
N VAL A 83 16.98 -11.63 3.77
CA VAL A 83 17.09 -12.71 2.81
C VAL A 83 18.18 -12.37 1.79
N THR A 84 18.95 -13.38 1.38
CA THR A 84 19.95 -13.22 0.32
C THR A 84 19.30 -13.57 -1.02
N VAL A 85 19.25 -12.60 -1.94
CA VAL A 85 18.72 -12.76 -3.30
C VAL A 85 19.84 -12.45 -4.28
N GLY A 86 20.36 -13.49 -4.95
CA GLY A 86 21.58 -13.38 -5.74
C GLY A 86 22.77 -13.00 -4.85
N ASP A 87 23.42 -11.87 -5.15
CA ASP A 87 24.55 -11.34 -4.39
C ASP A 87 24.15 -10.22 -3.40
N GLN A 88 22.85 -9.94 -3.23
CA GLN A 88 22.36 -8.85 -2.38
C GLN A 88 21.59 -9.36 -1.17
N ASN A 89 21.84 -8.73 -0.02
CA ASN A 89 21.06 -8.94 1.19
C ASN A 89 19.93 -7.91 1.26
N VAL A 90 18.71 -8.39 1.47
CA VAL A 90 17.48 -7.58 1.43
C VAL A 90 16.67 -7.85 2.70
N HIS A 91 16.32 -6.79 3.42
CA HIS A 91 15.35 -6.89 4.52
C HIS A 91 13.92 -6.85 3.99
N ILE A 92 13.06 -7.78 4.42
CA ILE A 92 11.70 -7.92 3.92
C ILE A 92 10.67 -7.44 4.96
N PRO A 93 10.19 -6.19 4.87
CA PRO A 93 9.13 -5.68 5.74
C PRO A 93 7.79 -6.42 5.49
N PRO A 94 6.92 -6.50 6.52
CA PRO A 94 5.58 -7.04 6.34
C PRO A 94 4.70 -6.09 5.51
N ARG A 95 3.73 -6.67 4.80
CA ARG A 95 2.68 -5.90 4.11
C ARG A 95 1.72 -5.32 5.14
N LEU A 96 1.37 -4.05 4.99
CA LEU A 96 0.38 -3.35 5.80
C LEU A 96 -0.98 -3.33 5.12
N HIS A 97 -2.00 -3.17 5.95
CA HIS A 97 -3.35 -2.83 5.50
C HIS A 97 -3.40 -1.48 4.82
N LEU A 98 -4.25 -1.34 3.81
CA LEU A 98 -4.40 -0.13 3.01
C LEU A 98 -5.34 0.86 3.72
N SER A 99 -4.96 1.29 4.92
CA SER A 99 -5.70 2.23 5.75
C SER A 99 -4.77 3.31 6.32
N ALA A 100 -5.29 4.53 6.44
CA ALA A 100 -4.64 5.67 7.06
C ALA A 100 -4.27 5.41 8.52
N GLU A 101 -4.94 4.49 9.21
CA GLU A 101 -4.57 4.05 10.56
C GLU A 101 -3.16 3.42 10.61
N ARG A 102 -2.64 2.95 9.48
CA ARG A 102 -1.28 2.39 9.36
C ARG A 102 -0.23 3.43 8.99
N ILE A 103 -0.62 4.68 8.72
CA ILE A 103 0.26 5.74 8.25
C ILE A 103 0.52 6.73 9.38
N ASP A 104 1.72 6.68 9.96
CA ASP A 104 2.17 7.66 10.95
C ASP A 104 2.85 8.85 10.27
N SER A 105 2.59 10.05 10.77
CA SER A 105 3.29 11.29 10.42
C SER A 105 4.80 11.25 10.62
N THR A 106 5.32 10.37 11.47
CA THR A 106 6.77 10.18 11.70
C THR A 106 7.40 9.14 10.75
N GLY A 107 6.57 8.52 9.91
CA GLY A 107 6.90 7.38 9.06
C GLY A 107 7.31 7.73 7.63
N ILE A 108 7.92 6.75 6.96
CA ILE A 108 8.13 6.64 5.52
C ILE A 108 7.54 5.30 5.10
N PHE A 109 6.68 5.33 4.09
CA PHE A 109 5.94 4.17 3.60
C PHE A 109 6.16 3.99 2.10
N LEU A 110 6.32 2.76 1.66
CA LEU A 110 6.44 2.41 0.25
C LEU A 110 5.18 1.69 -0.20
N LEU A 111 4.54 2.20 -1.25
CA LEU A 111 3.38 1.58 -1.89
C LEU A 111 3.75 1.13 -3.30
N ASP A 112 3.56 -0.15 -3.58
CA ASP A 112 3.82 -0.78 -4.88
C ASP A 112 2.49 -1.18 -5.52
N ASP A 113 2.12 -0.52 -6.61
CA ASP A 113 0.86 -0.73 -7.32
C ASP A 113 1.01 -1.45 -8.66
N SER A 114 2.11 -2.21 -8.84
CA SER A 114 2.52 -2.91 -10.07
C SER A 114 2.94 -2.01 -11.24
N THR A 115 2.50 -0.76 -11.27
CA THR A 115 2.79 0.21 -12.36
C THR A 115 3.68 1.36 -11.94
N SER A 116 3.78 1.60 -10.64
CA SER A 116 4.64 2.60 -10.01
C SER A 116 4.94 2.20 -8.57
N ILE A 117 6.06 2.70 -8.06
CA ILE A 117 6.39 2.65 -6.63
C ILE A 117 6.29 4.07 -6.08
N ILE A 118 5.48 4.26 -5.05
CA ILE A 118 5.32 5.53 -4.36
C ILE A 118 5.98 5.44 -3.00
N ILE A 119 6.91 6.34 -2.69
CA ILE A 119 7.52 6.48 -1.36
C ILE A 119 6.90 7.71 -0.70
N TYR A 120 6.02 7.46 0.26
CA TYR A 120 5.33 8.49 1.03
C TYR A 120 6.13 8.90 2.26
N VAL A 121 6.29 10.20 2.48
CA VAL A 121 7.08 10.77 3.57
C VAL A 121 6.18 11.58 4.49
N GLY A 122 6.09 11.16 5.76
CA GLY A 122 5.33 11.86 6.78
C GLY A 122 5.92 13.24 7.13
N HIS A 123 5.07 14.18 7.54
CA HIS A 123 5.50 15.57 7.81
C HIS A 123 6.35 15.73 9.10
N ASN A 124 6.29 14.77 10.03
CA ASN A 124 7.01 14.78 11.31
C ASN A 124 8.22 13.84 11.33
N ILE A 125 8.80 13.49 10.16
CA ILE A 125 10.01 12.67 10.13
C ILE A 125 11.17 13.38 10.84
N HIS A 126 11.96 12.60 11.57
CA HIS A 126 13.10 13.14 12.31
C HIS A 126 14.21 13.63 11.35
N PRO A 127 14.91 14.74 11.64
CA PRO A 127 15.98 15.27 10.78
C PRO A 127 17.07 14.25 10.38
N SER A 128 17.40 13.30 11.26
CA SER A 128 18.36 12.24 10.94
C SER A 128 17.87 11.31 9.82
N ILE A 129 16.57 11.07 9.75
CA ILE A 129 15.93 10.29 8.68
C ILE A 129 15.98 11.09 7.38
N CYS A 130 15.65 12.39 7.42
CA CYS A 130 15.77 13.27 6.26
C CYS A 130 17.17 13.20 5.62
N SER A 131 18.22 13.29 6.44
CA SER A 131 19.60 13.26 5.97
C SER A 131 19.97 11.87 5.41
N SER A 132 19.58 10.79 6.09
CA SER A 132 19.97 9.43 5.69
C SER A 132 19.26 8.96 4.42
N TYR A 133 18.01 9.40 4.19
CA TYR A 133 17.21 8.99 3.03
C TYR A 133 17.31 9.96 1.85
N PHE A 134 17.47 11.27 2.09
CA PHE A 134 17.31 12.29 1.06
C PHE A 134 18.45 13.33 1.01
N ASP A 135 19.47 13.23 1.87
CA ASP A 135 20.57 14.19 1.98
C ASP A 135 20.12 15.65 2.23
N VAL A 136 19.08 15.80 3.05
CA VAL A 136 18.55 17.11 3.45
C VAL A 136 18.38 17.23 4.97
N THR A 137 18.38 18.45 5.48
CA THR A 137 18.33 18.74 6.92
C THR A 137 16.93 18.62 7.53
N HIS A 138 15.88 18.96 6.77
CA HIS A 138 14.51 19.03 7.26
C HIS A 138 13.52 18.53 6.20
N PHE A 139 12.33 18.09 6.64
CA PHE A 139 11.25 17.61 5.76
C PHE A 139 10.91 18.61 4.66
N THR A 140 10.86 19.91 4.98
CA THR A 140 10.52 20.97 4.03
C THR A 140 11.55 21.16 2.92
N SER A 141 12.79 20.68 3.12
CA SER A 141 13.87 20.72 2.13
C SER A 141 13.80 19.58 1.12
N ILE A 142 12.99 18.54 1.36
CA ILE A 142 12.74 17.47 0.38
C ILE A 142 11.99 18.09 -0.81
N PRO A 143 12.42 17.92 -2.06
CA PRO A 143 11.72 18.46 -3.22
C PRO A 143 10.27 17.98 -3.30
N GLN A 144 9.36 18.87 -3.72
CA GLN A 144 7.93 18.55 -3.90
C GLN A 144 7.69 17.56 -5.06
N ASP A 145 8.53 17.66 -6.09
CA ASP A 145 8.52 16.81 -7.28
C ASP A 145 9.83 16.03 -7.35
N MET A 146 9.79 14.78 -6.89
CA MET A 146 10.96 13.90 -6.86
C MET A 146 10.59 12.53 -7.40
N PHE A 147 11.20 12.16 -8.53
CA PHE A 147 10.86 10.96 -9.30
C PHE A 147 11.99 9.92 -9.35
N ASP A 148 13.08 10.18 -8.61
CA ASP A 148 14.21 9.28 -8.50
C ASP A 148 14.56 9.11 -7.03
N LEU A 149 14.91 7.88 -6.65
CA LEU A 149 15.41 7.59 -5.31
C LEU A 149 16.90 7.99 -5.23
N PRO A 150 17.30 8.91 -4.35
CA PRO A 150 18.68 9.37 -4.28
C PRO A 150 19.56 8.23 -3.76
N LYS A 151 20.75 8.09 -4.36
CA LYS A 151 21.73 7.08 -3.96
C LYS A 151 22.78 7.75 -3.08
N LEU A 152 22.74 7.44 -1.79
CA LEU A 152 23.61 8.02 -0.78
C LEU A 152 24.56 6.96 -0.22
N ASP A 153 25.76 7.38 0.18
CA ASP A 153 26.76 6.49 0.77
C ASP A 153 26.49 6.28 2.27
N ASN A 154 25.41 5.56 2.57
CA ASN A 154 25.05 5.17 3.93
C ASN A 154 24.20 3.87 3.92
N PRO A 155 24.22 3.08 5.02
CA PRO A 155 23.55 1.78 5.05
C PRO A 155 22.02 1.87 4.95
N VAL A 156 21.41 3.00 5.31
CA VAL A 156 19.96 3.20 5.24
C VAL A 156 19.51 3.33 3.79
N SER A 157 20.21 4.16 3.01
CA SER A 157 19.99 4.32 1.57
C SER A 157 20.24 3.00 0.84
N GLU A 158 21.33 2.29 1.16
CA GLU A 158 21.64 0.99 0.56
C GLU A 158 20.51 -0.04 0.79
N ARG A 159 20.01 -0.17 2.02
CA ARG A 159 18.90 -1.09 2.34
C ARG A 159 17.63 -0.75 1.59
N LEU A 160 17.27 0.54 1.50
CA LEU A 160 16.09 0.96 0.75
C LEU A 160 16.24 0.65 -0.75
N HIS A 161 17.41 0.93 -1.33
CA HIS A 161 17.70 0.58 -2.73
C HIS A 161 17.63 -0.93 -2.96
N ASN A 162 18.19 -1.74 -2.06
CA ASN A 162 18.12 -3.21 -2.15
C ASN A 162 16.67 -3.70 -2.11
N PHE A 163 15.85 -3.15 -1.22
CA PHE A 163 14.42 -3.50 -1.14
C PHE A 163 13.63 -3.06 -2.38
N VAL A 164 13.87 -1.84 -2.88
CA VAL A 164 13.24 -1.36 -4.11
C VAL A 164 13.66 -2.20 -5.31
N ASN A 165 14.94 -2.53 -5.44
CA ASN A 165 15.45 -3.39 -6.53
C ASN A 165 14.88 -4.80 -6.45
N TYR A 166 14.72 -5.34 -5.24
CA TYR A 166 14.02 -6.61 -5.03
C TYR A 166 12.59 -6.56 -5.57
N LEU A 167 11.81 -5.53 -5.24
CA LEU A 167 10.45 -5.33 -5.76
C LEU A 167 10.42 -5.11 -7.29
N GLN A 168 11.43 -4.44 -7.86
CA GLN A 168 11.54 -4.23 -9.30
C GLN A 168 11.91 -5.52 -10.04
N SER A 169 12.70 -6.40 -9.43
CA SER A 169 13.17 -7.65 -10.05
C SER A 169 12.05 -8.68 -10.30
N ASP A 170 10.95 -8.60 -9.52
CA ASP A 170 9.76 -9.42 -9.71
C ASP A 170 8.85 -8.92 -10.85
N LYS A 171 9.15 -7.73 -11.40
CA LYS A 171 8.37 -7.10 -12.46
C LYS A 171 9.01 -7.35 -13.84
N PRO A 172 8.20 -7.41 -14.92
CA PRO A 172 8.72 -7.58 -16.27
C PRO A 172 9.50 -6.36 -16.78
N TYR A 173 9.28 -5.19 -16.19
CA TYR A 173 10.00 -3.96 -16.50
C TYR A 173 10.09 -3.08 -15.24
N SER A 174 11.12 -2.25 -15.18
CA SER A 174 11.28 -1.28 -14.08
C SER A 174 10.15 -0.25 -14.13
N VAL A 175 9.45 -0.10 -13.01
CA VAL A 175 8.39 0.90 -12.86
C VAL A 175 8.94 2.22 -12.32
N PRO A 176 8.32 3.37 -12.66
CA PRO A 176 8.73 4.66 -12.11
C PRO A 176 8.57 4.71 -10.60
N ILE A 177 9.49 5.44 -9.95
CA ILE A 177 9.44 5.74 -8.52
C ILE A 177 8.95 7.19 -8.35
N GLN A 178 8.13 7.47 -7.36
CA GLN A 178 7.76 8.83 -6.99
C GLN A 178 7.85 8.99 -5.48
N ILE A 179 8.62 9.96 -5.01
CA ILE A 179 8.65 10.35 -3.60
C ILE A 179 7.61 11.45 -3.40
N ILE A 180 6.70 11.25 -2.45
CA ILE A 180 5.58 12.14 -2.16
C ILE A 180 5.64 12.55 -0.70
N ARG A 181 5.76 13.85 -0.45
CA ARG A 181 5.59 14.45 0.87
C ARG A 181 4.12 14.50 1.28
N ASP A 182 3.84 14.39 2.57
CA ASP A 182 2.47 14.54 3.11
C ASP A 182 1.84 15.91 2.79
N ASP A 183 2.62 16.97 2.62
CA ASP A 183 2.12 18.29 2.22
C ASP A 183 2.20 18.55 0.71
N SER A 184 2.47 17.52 -0.10
CA SER A 184 2.56 17.64 -1.55
C SER A 184 1.21 17.77 -2.23
N HIS A 185 1.19 18.49 -3.35
CA HIS A 185 0.02 18.51 -4.23
C HIS A 185 -0.29 17.12 -4.83
N HIS A 186 0.68 16.20 -4.85
CA HIS A 186 0.49 14.80 -5.25
C HIS A 186 -0.01 13.89 -4.12
N ARG A 187 -0.19 14.38 -2.90
CA ARG A 187 -0.59 13.59 -1.71
C ARG A 187 -1.78 12.67 -1.98
N MET A 188 -2.77 13.16 -2.74
CA MET A 188 -3.98 12.40 -3.05
C MET A 188 -3.71 11.15 -3.90
N ARG A 189 -2.58 11.08 -4.62
CA ARG A 189 -2.13 9.89 -5.36
C ARG A 189 -1.81 8.73 -4.41
N PHE A 190 -1.27 9.01 -3.23
CA PHE A 190 -1.03 7.99 -2.20
C PHE A 190 -2.30 7.72 -1.39
N ILE A 191 -2.93 8.77 -0.85
CA ILE A 191 -4.11 8.63 0.02
C ILE A 191 -5.28 7.95 -0.70
N GLY A 192 -5.47 8.22 -2.00
CA GLY A 192 -6.49 7.56 -2.82
C GLY A 192 -6.28 6.05 -2.99
N ARG A 193 -5.14 5.51 -2.59
CA ARG A 193 -4.83 4.06 -2.60
C ARG A 193 -5.04 3.39 -1.25
N LEU A 194 -5.43 4.13 -0.21
CA LEU A 194 -5.84 3.59 1.10
C LEU A 194 -7.29 3.09 1.03
N ILE A 195 -7.45 1.95 0.37
CA ILE A 195 -8.73 1.38 -0.08
C ILE A 195 -9.65 0.98 1.08
N GLU A 196 -9.11 0.66 2.24
CA GLU A 196 -9.91 0.21 3.40
C GLU A 196 -10.65 1.37 4.07
N ASP A 197 -10.24 2.62 3.82
CA ASP A 197 -10.85 3.79 4.43
C ASP A 197 -12.09 4.29 3.69
N LYS A 198 -12.93 5.05 4.39
CA LYS A 198 -14.06 5.74 3.78
C LYS A 198 -13.56 6.85 2.87
N THR A 199 -14.12 6.94 1.68
CA THR A 199 -13.79 7.99 0.71
C THR A 199 -15.07 8.53 0.07
N GLU A 200 -14.97 9.62 -0.69
CA GLU A 200 -16.09 10.09 -1.53
C GLU A 200 -16.57 9.02 -2.53
N GLY A 201 -15.67 8.11 -2.94
CA GLY A 201 -15.95 7.05 -3.90
C GLY A 201 -16.56 5.77 -3.30
N GLY A 202 -16.75 5.70 -1.98
CA GLY A 202 -17.37 4.53 -1.36
C GLY A 202 -17.09 4.32 0.13
N PRO A 203 -17.75 3.32 0.72
CA PRO A 203 -17.67 3.02 2.16
C PRO A 203 -16.27 2.56 2.60
N SER A 204 -15.99 2.61 3.89
CA SER A 204 -14.84 1.88 4.46
C SER A 204 -15.05 0.35 4.36
N TYR A 205 -14.00 -0.43 4.59
CA TYR A 205 -14.10 -1.89 4.60
C TYR A 205 -15.09 -2.38 5.67
N TYR A 206 -15.08 -1.77 6.86
CA TYR A 206 -16.04 -2.07 7.90
C TYR A 206 -17.49 -1.79 7.46
N GLU A 207 -17.76 -0.59 6.92
CA GLU A 207 -19.09 -0.21 6.42
C GLU A 207 -19.55 -1.16 5.29
N PHE A 208 -18.64 -1.56 4.40
CA PHE A 208 -18.91 -2.49 3.31
C PHE A 208 -19.32 -3.88 3.82
N LEU A 209 -18.64 -4.41 4.83
CA LEU A 209 -19.01 -5.68 5.45
C LEU A 209 -20.39 -5.61 6.13
N GLN A 210 -20.72 -4.50 6.79
CA GLN A 210 -22.06 -4.30 7.35
C GLN A 210 -23.13 -4.24 6.26
N HIS A 211 -22.82 -3.62 5.12
CA HIS A 211 -23.72 -3.57 3.97
C HIS A 211 -23.99 -4.96 3.38
N ILE A 212 -22.94 -5.76 3.13
CA ILE A 212 -23.09 -7.14 2.67
C ILE A 212 -23.96 -7.94 3.63
N LYS A 213 -23.70 -7.81 4.93
CA LYS A 213 -24.46 -8.50 5.98
C LYS A 213 -25.95 -8.12 5.95
N ALA A 214 -26.27 -6.85 5.70
CA ALA A 214 -27.65 -6.39 5.60
C ALA A 214 -28.37 -6.93 4.36
N LEU A 215 -27.67 -7.17 3.25
CA LEU A 215 -28.24 -7.73 2.01
C LEU A 215 -28.50 -9.24 2.05
N ILE A 216 -27.77 -9.97 2.89
CA ILE A 216 -27.91 -11.42 3.03
C ILE A 216 -29.02 -11.80 4.03
N LYS A 217 -29.45 -10.85 4.87
CA LYS A 217 -30.59 -10.99 5.78
C LYS A 217 -31.91 -10.78 5.05
#